data_AF-A0A7S2I1S1-F1
#
_entry.id   AF-A0A7S2I1S1-F1
#
_cell.length_a   1.000
_cell.length_b   1.000
_cell.length_c   1.000
_cell.angle_alpha   90.00
_cell.angle_beta   90.00
_cell.angle_gamma   90.00
#
_symmetry.space_group_name_H-M   'P 1'
#
loop_
_entity.id
_entity.type
_entity.pdbx_description
1 polymer ?
#
loop_
_entity_poly.entity_id
_entity_poly.type
_entity_poly.pdbx_seq_one_letter_code
_entity_poly.pdbx_strand_id
1 'polypeptide(L)'
;PDPNHPTSPGIEDFITPARRDMSIKINQTVYDILKNGREGGDTHFDLQNSPLAAYLYGMVGEKGLDRCLEHAVCPMDKENAKLLLDSLPRESVAYIATPCAILAESRKDRLSEIIKEYSD
;
A
#
# COMPACT_ATOMS: atom_id res chain seq x y z
N PRO A 1 23.07 -12.12 -5.43
CA PRO A 1 22.95 -10.66 -5.24
C PRO A 1 24.33 -10.06 -4.93
N ASP A 2 24.77 -9.04 -5.68
CA ASP A 2 26.03 -8.33 -5.41
C ASP A 2 25.88 -7.51 -4.12
N PRO A 3 26.69 -7.75 -3.07
CA PRO A 3 26.59 -7.04 -1.80
C PRO A 3 26.97 -5.55 -1.88
N ASN A 4 27.48 -5.08 -3.03
CA ASN A 4 27.97 -3.70 -3.20
C ASN A 4 27.07 -2.80 -4.05
N HIS A 5 25.92 -3.29 -4.55
CA HIS A 5 24.98 -2.43 -5.26
C HIS A 5 23.91 -1.92 -4.28
N PRO A 6 23.87 -0.61 -3.96
CA PRO A 6 22.74 -0.07 -3.20
C PRO A 6 21.48 -0.26 -4.04
N THR A 7 20.54 -1.04 -3.53
CA THR A 7 19.19 -1.14 -4.09
C THR A 7 18.55 0.24 -3.97
N SER A 8 18.00 0.75 -5.07
CA SER A 8 17.19 1.97 -5.00
C SER A 8 16.04 1.76 -4.04
N PRO A 9 15.71 2.74 -3.18
CA PRO A 9 14.66 2.58 -2.18
C PRO A 9 13.32 2.31 -2.86
N GLY A 10 12.57 1.36 -2.30
CA GLY A 10 11.20 1.07 -2.71
C GLY A 10 10.20 1.96 -1.96
N ILE A 11 8.94 1.95 -2.39
CA ILE A 11 7.87 2.67 -1.68
C ILE A 11 7.73 2.18 -0.22
N GLU A 12 7.94 0.88 -0.02
CA GLU A 12 7.88 0.18 1.26
C GLU A 12 8.83 0.77 2.30
N ASP A 13 9.98 1.31 1.89
CA ASP A 13 10.98 1.92 2.79
C ASP A 13 10.48 3.22 3.45
N PHE A 14 9.38 3.79 2.94
CA PHE A 14 8.78 5.02 3.45
C PHE A 14 7.44 4.78 4.17
N ILE A 15 6.94 3.54 4.17
CA ILE A 15 5.65 3.18 4.75
C ILE A 15 5.85 2.57 6.14
N THR A 16 5.10 3.09 7.11
CA THR A 16 5.12 2.59 8.49
C THR A 16 3.88 1.70 8.73
N PRO A 17 4.03 0.37 8.78
CA PRO A 17 2.90 -0.55 8.93
C PRO A 17 2.25 -0.50 10.32
N ALA A 18 2.84 0.22 11.28
CA ALA A 18 2.25 0.41 12.62
C ALA A 18 1.00 1.33 12.61
N ARG A 19 0.78 2.09 11.52
CA ARG A 19 -0.39 2.95 11.39
C ARG A 19 -1.58 2.11 10.92
N ARG A 20 -2.44 1.69 11.85
CA ARG A 20 -3.70 0.98 11.58
C ARG A 20 -4.87 1.68 12.26
N ASP A 21 -6.05 1.58 11.67
CA ASP A 21 -7.28 2.04 12.31
C ASP A 21 -7.82 0.96 13.25
N MET A 22 -7.79 1.22 14.55
CA MET A 22 -8.25 0.28 15.59
C MET A 22 -9.77 0.07 15.58
N SER A 23 -10.55 0.92 14.90
CA SER A 23 -11.98 0.76 14.73
C SER A 23 -12.35 -0.26 13.65
N ILE A 24 -11.41 -0.59 12.77
CA ILE A 24 -11.61 -1.53 11.66
C ILE A 24 -11.35 -2.96 12.14
N LYS A 25 -12.35 -3.82 11.94
CA LYS A 25 -12.21 -5.25 12.21
C LYS A 25 -11.41 -5.92 11.10
N ILE A 26 -10.30 -6.54 11.46
CA ILE A 26 -9.40 -7.26 10.55
C ILE A 26 -9.21 -8.71 10.98
N ASN A 27 -8.89 -9.59 10.04
CA ASN A 27 -8.32 -10.90 10.37
C ASN A 27 -6.87 -10.71 10.83
N GLN A 28 -6.62 -10.89 12.12
CA GLN A 28 -5.30 -10.66 12.74
C GLN A 28 -4.23 -11.58 12.15
N THR A 29 -4.56 -12.83 11.82
CA THR A 29 -3.62 -13.76 11.17
C THR A 29 -3.17 -13.26 9.80
N VAL A 30 -4.09 -12.75 8.99
CA VAL A 30 -3.74 -12.17 7.68
C VAL A 30 -2.83 -10.95 7.87
N TYR A 31 -3.17 -10.06 8.79
CA TYR A 31 -2.37 -8.88 9.09
C TYR A 31 -0.95 -9.25 9.56
N ASP A 32 -0.82 -10.22 10.46
CA ASP A 32 0.47 -10.66 10.99
C ASP A 32 1.33 -11.32 9.91
N ILE A 33 0.71 -12.07 8.98
CA ILE A 33 1.42 -12.62 7.81
C ILE A 33 1.91 -11.51 6.89
N LEU A 34 1.07 -10.51 6.59
CA LEU A 34 1.47 -9.38 5.73
C LEU A 34 2.61 -8.57 6.37
N LYS A 35 2.54 -8.36 7.69
CA LYS A 35 3.49 -7.54 8.45
C LYS A 35 4.80 -8.25 8.78
N ASN A 36 4.76 -9.52 9.17
CA ASN A 36 5.92 -10.23 9.71
C ASN A 36 6.39 -11.38 8.79
N GLY A 37 5.63 -11.68 7.73
CA GLY A 37 5.81 -12.91 6.95
C GLY A 37 5.23 -14.14 7.67
N ARG A 38 5.35 -15.31 7.04
CA ARG A 38 4.94 -16.59 7.65
C ARG A 38 6.02 -17.11 8.59
N GLU A 39 5.62 -17.54 9.79
CA GLU A 39 6.52 -18.24 10.72
C GLU A 39 6.89 -19.63 10.16
N GLY A 40 8.19 -19.95 10.10
CA GLY A 40 8.72 -21.27 9.73
C GLY A 40 8.98 -21.52 8.23
N GLY A 41 8.98 -20.50 7.38
CA GLY A 41 9.06 -20.69 5.93
C GLY A 41 10.45 -20.55 5.30
N ASP A 42 11.10 -21.69 5.01
CA ASP A 42 12.09 -21.88 3.93
C ASP A 42 11.46 -21.73 2.52
N THR A 43 10.32 -21.04 2.41
CA THR A 43 9.63 -20.77 1.15
C THR A 43 10.03 -19.39 0.67
N HIS A 44 11.00 -19.34 -0.25
CA HIS A 44 11.41 -18.16 -1.02
C HIS A 44 10.28 -17.53 -1.89
N PHE A 45 9.02 -17.93 -1.71
CA PHE A 45 7.89 -17.58 -2.58
C PHE A 45 6.99 -16.51 -1.91
N ASP A 46 7.19 -15.28 -2.37
CA ASP A 46 6.26 -14.13 -2.52
C ASP A 46 5.44 -13.55 -1.35
N LEU A 47 5.54 -14.04 -0.11
CA LEU A 47 4.80 -13.45 1.02
C LEU A 47 5.68 -13.04 2.20
N GLN A 48 6.85 -12.47 1.91
CA GLN A 48 7.68 -11.83 2.94
C GLN A 48 7.30 -10.36 3.06
N ASN A 49 6.78 -9.99 4.25
CA ASN A 49 6.78 -8.64 4.81
C ASN A 49 6.53 -7.52 3.77
N SER A 50 5.26 -7.27 3.41
CA SER A 50 4.88 -6.08 2.64
C SER A 50 4.25 -5.07 3.60
N PRO A 51 5.05 -4.10 4.10
CA PRO A 51 4.56 -3.01 4.94
C PRO A 51 3.35 -2.27 4.37
N LEU A 52 3.31 -2.06 3.05
CA LEU A 52 2.24 -1.40 2.33
C LEU A 52 0.97 -2.22 2.33
N ALA A 53 1.06 -3.53 2.05
CA ALA A 53 -0.10 -4.41 2.11
C ALA A 53 -0.65 -4.50 3.55
N ALA A 54 0.23 -4.62 4.54
CA ALA A 54 -0.15 -4.63 5.95
C ALA A 54 -0.82 -3.31 6.37
N TYR A 55 -0.25 -2.17 5.96
CA TYR A 55 -0.82 -0.85 6.17
C TYR A 55 -2.22 -0.73 5.55
N LEU A 56 -2.34 -0.97 4.25
CA LEU A 56 -3.63 -0.87 3.54
C LEU A 56 -4.68 -1.78 4.16
N TYR A 57 -4.34 -3.05 4.42
CA TYR A 57 -5.26 -4.00 5.07
C TYR A 57 -5.65 -3.55 6.48
N GLY A 58 -4.73 -2.98 7.25
CA GLY A 58 -5.00 -2.40 8.57
C GLY A 58 -5.87 -1.14 8.54
N MET A 59 -5.97 -0.46 7.41
CA MET A 59 -6.80 0.74 7.23
C MET A 59 -8.20 0.42 6.69
N VAL A 60 -8.34 -0.65 5.89
CA VAL A 60 -9.61 -0.95 5.19
C VAL A 60 -10.31 -2.21 5.68
N GLY A 61 -9.55 -3.15 6.25
CA GLY A 61 -10.02 -4.46 6.66
C GLY A 61 -10.58 -5.30 5.52
N GLU A 62 -11.17 -6.44 5.86
CA GLU A 62 -11.64 -7.43 4.88
C GLU A 62 -12.71 -6.85 3.94
N LYS A 63 -13.75 -6.23 4.51
CA LYS A 63 -14.84 -5.62 3.71
C LYS A 63 -14.37 -4.45 2.84
N GLY A 64 -13.38 -3.69 3.29
CA GLY A 64 -12.83 -2.58 2.51
C GLY A 64 -11.93 -3.09 1.39
N LEU A 65 -11.20 -4.18 1.65
CA LEU A 65 -10.40 -4.85 0.64
C LEU A 65 -11.29 -5.40 -0.49
N ASP A 66 -12.39 -6.06 -0.16
CA ASP A 66 -13.34 -6.56 -1.17
C ASP A 66 -13.81 -5.44 -2.11
N ARG A 67 -14.20 -4.27 -1.55
CA ARG A 67 -14.58 -3.09 -2.35
C ARG A 67 -13.45 -2.57 -3.23
N CYS A 68 -12.23 -2.54 -2.72
CA CYS A 68 -11.07 -2.12 -3.51
C CYS A 68 -10.84 -3.10 -4.68
N LEU A 69 -11.00 -4.40 -4.45
CA LEU A 69 -10.77 -5.43 -5.46
C LEU A 69 -11.77 -5.37 -6.62
N GLU A 70 -12.99 -4.86 -6.40
CA GLU A 70 -13.98 -4.62 -7.47
C GLU A 70 -13.44 -3.68 -8.57
N HIS A 71 -12.53 -2.76 -8.22
CA HIS A 71 -11.94 -1.78 -9.12
C HIS A 71 -10.47 -2.07 -9.46
N ALA A 72 -9.87 -3.12 -8.87
CA ALA A 72 -8.48 -3.50 -9.09
C ALA A 72 -8.29 -4.34 -10.36
N VAL A 73 -8.64 -3.78 -11.53
CA VAL A 73 -8.60 -4.49 -12.82
C VAL A 73 -7.19 -4.51 -13.45
N CYS A 74 -6.93 -5.51 -14.29
CA CYS A 74 -5.68 -5.63 -15.06
C CYS A 74 -6.00 -5.89 -16.55
N PRO A 75 -5.59 -5.00 -17.48
CA PRO A 75 -4.83 -3.76 -17.25
C PRO A 75 -5.66 -2.68 -16.56
N MET A 76 -5.00 -1.85 -15.74
CA MET A 76 -5.64 -0.73 -15.05
C MET A 76 -5.94 0.42 -16.01
N ASP A 77 -7.17 0.94 -15.96
CA ASP A 77 -7.58 2.15 -16.66
C ASP A 77 -7.80 3.33 -15.69
N LYS A 78 -8.06 4.53 -16.25
CA LYS A 78 -8.21 5.76 -15.44
C LYS A 78 -9.47 5.77 -14.58
N GLU A 79 -10.56 5.19 -15.05
CA GLU A 79 -11.84 5.19 -14.35
C GLU A 79 -11.75 4.27 -13.13
N ASN A 80 -11.31 3.03 -13.35
CA ASN A 80 -11.06 2.05 -12.31
C ASN A 80 -9.97 2.50 -11.33
N ALA A 81 -8.91 3.17 -11.80
CA ALA A 81 -7.90 3.74 -10.91
C ALA A 81 -8.51 4.78 -9.97
N LYS A 82 -9.36 5.69 -10.47
CA LYS A 82 -10.02 6.68 -9.62
C LYS A 82 -10.97 6.01 -8.63
N LEU A 83 -11.80 5.07 -9.08
CA LEU A 83 -12.73 4.34 -8.20
C LEU A 83 -11.98 3.57 -7.12
N LEU A 84 -10.85 2.94 -7.44
CA LEU A 84 -9.99 2.29 -6.48
C LEU A 84 -9.44 3.27 -5.43
N LEU A 85 -8.94 4.44 -5.86
CA LEU A 85 -8.44 5.46 -4.94
C LEU A 85 -9.56 6.04 -4.05
N ASP A 86 -10.75 6.27 -4.61
CA ASP A 86 -11.93 6.75 -3.89
C ASP A 86 -12.49 5.69 -2.90
N SER A 87 -12.17 4.41 -3.10
CA SER A 87 -12.54 3.31 -2.21
C SER A 87 -11.67 3.20 -0.96
N LEU A 88 -10.49 3.82 -0.99
CA LEU A 88 -9.54 3.84 0.13
C LEU A 88 -9.83 5.03 1.06
N PRO A 89 -9.46 4.95 2.35
CA PRO A 89 -9.43 6.11 3.22
C PRO A 89 -8.57 7.21 2.59
N ARG A 90 -9.10 8.44 2.53
CA ARG A 90 -8.44 9.57 1.87
C ARG A 90 -7.02 9.80 2.41
N GLU A 91 -6.87 9.72 3.73
CA GLU A 91 -5.56 9.85 4.38
C GLU A 91 -4.56 8.77 3.92
N SER A 92 -5.02 7.56 3.59
CA SER A 92 -4.17 6.48 3.10
C SER A 92 -3.67 6.75 1.69
N VAL A 93 -4.51 7.32 0.82
CA VAL A 93 -4.11 7.73 -0.52
C VAL A 93 -3.04 8.82 -0.43
N ALA A 94 -3.27 9.87 0.36
CA ALA A 94 -2.29 10.95 0.54
C ALA A 94 -0.98 10.44 1.19
N TYR A 95 -1.09 9.54 2.17
CA TYR A 95 0.06 8.94 2.84
C TYR A 95 0.95 8.12 1.90
N ILE A 96 0.36 7.37 0.97
CA ILE A 96 1.09 6.55 -0.02
C ILE A 96 1.60 7.40 -1.20
N ALA A 97 0.82 8.39 -1.64
CA ALA A 97 1.20 9.26 -2.75
C ALA A 97 2.42 10.13 -2.42
N THR A 98 2.64 10.46 -1.14
CA THR A 98 3.78 11.25 -0.68
C THR A 98 5.13 10.56 -0.98
N PRO A 99 5.39 9.32 -0.54
CA PRO A 99 6.54 8.53 -0.98
C PRO A 99 6.65 8.35 -2.50
N CYS A 100 5.53 8.13 -3.20
CA CYS A 100 5.54 8.03 -4.66
C CYS A 100 6.12 9.30 -5.31
N ALA A 101 5.81 10.49 -4.78
CA ALA A 101 6.31 11.76 -5.30
C ALA A 101 7.82 11.95 -5.08
N ILE A 102 8.38 11.31 -4.05
CA ILE A 102 9.84 11.28 -3.77
C ILE A 102 10.53 10.35 -4.76
N LEU A 103 9.97 9.16 -5.02
CA LEU A 103 10.56 8.14 -5.87
C LEU A 103 10.41 8.43 -7.37
N ALA A 104 9.28 9.01 -7.78
CA ALA A 104 8.95 9.29 -9.16
C ALA A 104 9.04 10.79 -9.46
N GLU A 105 10.27 11.33 -9.41
CA GLU A 105 10.52 12.78 -9.57
C GLU A 105 9.90 13.35 -10.86
N SER A 106 9.98 12.62 -11.98
CA SER A 106 9.37 13.03 -13.26
C SER A 106 7.85 13.17 -13.24
N ARG A 107 7.18 12.66 -12.20
CA ARG A 107 5.72 12.68 -12.01
C ARG A 107 5.30 13.43 -10.75
N LYS A 108 6.24 14.09 -10.08
CA LYS A 108 6.04 14.74 -8.78
C LYS A 108 4.88 15.73 -8.77
N ASP A 109 4.73 16.54 -9.81
CA ASP A 109 3.65 17.54 -9.89
C ASP A 109 2.28 16.88 -9.91
N ARG A 110 2.11 15.84 -10.75
CA ARG A 110 0.85 15.07 -10.82
C ARG A 110 0.55 14.35 -9.51
N LEU A 111 1.58 13.83 -8.83
CA LEU A 111 1.40 13.18 -7.54
C LEU A 111 1.07 14.20 -6.44
N SER A 112 1.57 15.42 -6.55
CA SER A 112 1.24 16.52 -5.64
C SER A 112 -0.22 16.98 -5.79
N GLU A 113 -0.77 16.94 -7.00
CA GLU A 113 -2.21 17.14 -7.23
C GLU A 113 -3.05 16.05 -6.55
N ILE A 114 -2.65 14.78 -6.64
CA ILE A 114 -3.32 13.67 -5.95
C ILE A 114 -3.20 13.85 -4.43
N ILE A 115 -2.03 14.19 -3.89
CA ILE A 115 -1.85 14.41 -2.45
C ILE A 115 -2.81 15.49 -1.97
N LYS A 116 -2.93 16.59 -2.71
CA LYS A 116 -3.87 17.67 -2.39
C LYS A 116 -5.32 17.19 -2.45
N GLU A 117 -5.71 16.52 -3.53
CA GLU A 117 -7.08 16.00 -3.72
C GLU A 117 -7.52 15.10 -2.57
N TYR A 118 -6.62 14.36 -1.91
CA TYR A 118 -6.95 13.40 -0.85
C TYR A 118 -6.51 13.84 0.56
N SER A 119 -6.00 15.06 0.72
CA SER A 119 -5.69 15.65 2.04
C SER A 119 -6.74 16.64 2.54
N ASP A 120 -7.58 17.16 1.63
CA ASP A 120 -8.74 18.03 1.92
C ASP A 120 -9.96 17.20 2.38
#